data_AF-M5S547-F1
#
_entry.id   AF-M5S547-F1
#
_cell.length_a   1.000
_cell.length_b   1.000
_cell.length_c   1.000
_cell.angle_alpha   90.00
_cell.angle_beta   90.00
_cell.angle_gamma   90.00
#
_symmetry.space_group_name_H-M   'P 1'
#
loop_
_entity.id
_entity.type
_entity.pdbx_description
1 polymer ?
#
loop_
_entity_poly.entity_id
_entity_poly.type
_entity_poly.pdbx_seq_one_letter_code
_entity_poly.pdbx_strand_id
1 'polypeptide(L)'
;MSVCLSLFVQDASVWGVEIAPKSTATVDHVPDANVPDANRPDATAIGSMHPVDASLATTTFESLDQAIQIDSDFCGGRLSECFEITPTRFQLVVRPERKPINNSAWYAFRVRSNTERRIKLHLSYQGGTHRYTPRISNDGRVWRDGQHLVSSVHPSGSEVVLQLDVGPKELWVSAQELISNEDTERWTEELAMLPHVNRSVCGRSVQGRPISKLVIGDPQAESPGYVFIMGRLHPPETTGAIGVMRFAEAIAADTELTQRFRRSFHVVVVPNANPDGVDQGRWRCNANSVDLNRDWGLFRQPETQVLRRELLDLKRRGRNSLYLVLDFHSTYEDVFYLTEDVDDAFPKNFTATWLNRFDERLPSYSVNLDKTHNSKRTTSKAWVDRVLNVAAVTYEFGDNTDRDSIAHLSRVSAEEMMRTLLRYRE
;
A
#
# COMPACT_ATOMS: atom_id res chain seq x y z
N MET A 1 -21.07 -45.90 23.54
CA MET A 1 -19.81 -46.67 23.61
C MET A 1 -18.69 -45.62 23.63
N SER A 2 -18.25 -45.14 24.80
CA SER A 2 -17.08 -45.62 25.59
C SER A 2 -15.89 -45.94 24.67
N VAL A 3 -14.71 -45.33 24.81
CA VAL A 3 -13.71 -45.44 25.90
C VAL A 3 -12.80 -44.18 25.85
N CYS A 4 -12.73 -43.25 26.83
CA CYS A 4 -11.95 -43.21 28.08
C CYS A 4 -10.45 -43.59 27.99
N LEU A 5 -9.52 -42.62 28.10
CA LEU A 5 -8.31 -42.80 28.93
C LEU A 5 -7.81 -41.46 29.50
N SER A 6 -7.50 -41.53 30.78
CA SER A 6 -7.29 -40.48 31.77
C SER A 6 -5.81 -40.16 32.04
N LEU A 7 -5.55 -38.86 32.27
CA LEU A 7 -4.78 -38.24 33.36
C LEU A 7 -3.48 -38.89 33.87
N PHE A 8 -2.43 -38.06 33.95
CA PHE A 8 -1.46 -38.08 35.04
C PHE A 8 -1.22 -36.64 35.53
N VAL A 9 -1.55 -36.40 36.80
CA VAL A 9 -1.14 -35.26 37.63
C VAL A 9 -0.39 -35.88 38.80
N GLN A 10 0.83 -35.42 39.09
CA GLN A 10 1.45 -35.56 40.41
C GLN A 10 2.28 -34.30 40.72
N ASP A 11 1.93 -33.71 41.86
CA ASP A 11 2.66 -32.71 42.63
C ASP A 11 4.06 -33.20 43.03
N ALA A 12 5.02 -32.27 43.17
CA ALA A 12 5.62 -31.95 44.46
C ALA A 12 6.67 -30.84 44.33
N SER A 13 6.41 -29.79 45.12
CA SER A 13 7.33 -28.77 45.63
C SER A 13 8.72 -29.26 46.01
N VAL A 14 9.71 -28.38 45.83
CA VAL A 14 10.76 -27.95 46.78
C VAL A 14 11.95 -27.48 45.95
N TRP A 15 12.20 -26.17 45.92
CA TRP A 15 13.53 -25.54 46.00
C TRP A 15 13.27 -24.04 46.16
N GLY A 16 13.33 -23.57 47.40
CA GLY A 16 13.37 -22.15 47.72
C GLY A 16 14.72 -21.59 47.30
N VAL A 17 14.69 -20.49 46.56
CA VAL A 17 15.85 -19.61 46.39
C VAL A 17 15.37 -18.20 46.71
N GLU A 18 15.97 -17.64 47.76
CA GLU A 18 15.75 -16.29 48.27
C GLU A 18 15.96 -15.24 47.17
N ILE A 19 14.99 -14.35 47.04
CA ILE A 19 15.11 -13.15 46.20
C ILE A 19 15.81 -12.08 47.04
N ALA A 20 17.12 -11.93 46.83
CA ALA A 20 17.87 -10.75 47.31
C ALA A 20 17.58 -9.54 46.41
N PRO A 21 17.42 -8.32 46.95
CA PRO A 21 17.14 -7.13 46.17
C PRO A 21 18.39 -6.72 45.38
N LYS A 22 18.33 -6.83 44.05
CA LYS A 22 19.39 -6.30 43.18
C LYS A 22 19.34 -4.78 43.13
N SER A 23 20.48 -4.21 43.46
CA SER A 23 20.84 -2.79 43.43
C SER A 23 20.47 -2.10 42.13
N THR A 24 19.99 -0.87 42.27
CA THR A 24 19.89 0.15 41.21
C THR A 24 21.26 0.38 40.57
N ALA A 25 21.46 -0.17 39.37
CA ALA A 25 22.54 0.21 38.48
C ALA A 25 22.05 1.34 37.58
N THR A 26 22.68 2.50 37.74
CA THR A 26 22.62 3.65 36.84
C THR A 26 22.96 3.22 35.42
N VAL A 27 22.09 3.55 34.46
CA VAL A 27 22.38 3.42 33.03
C VAL A 27 23.34 4.55 32.69
N ASP A 28 24.63 4.20 32.55
CA ASP A 28 25.62 5.11 32.00
C ASP A 28 25.27 5.40 30.54
N HIS A 29 25.01 6.67 30.28
CA HIS A 29 24.76 7.24 28.97
C HIS A 29 26.08 7.17 28.18
N VAL A 30 26.21 6.21 27.27
CA VAL A 30 27.28 6.22 26.28
C VAL A 30 26.92 7.29 25.23
N PRO A 31 27.75 8.32 25.01
CA PRO A 31 27.47 9.33 24.00
C PRO A 31 27.69 8.75 22.59
N ASP A 32 26.69 8.92 21.73
CA ASP A 32 26.78 8.66 20.29
C ASP A 32 27.89 9.54 19.69
N ALA A 33 29.01 8.91 19.34
CA ALA A 33 30.10 9.56 18.65
C ALA A 33 29.89 9.49 17.13
N ASN A 34 29.67 10.67 16.54
CA ASN A 34 30.05 11.07 15.18
C ASN A 34 29.46 10.28 14.00
N VAL A 35 28.22 10.59 13.65
CA VAL A 35 27.79 10.65 12.24
C VAL A 35 27.81 12.13 11.83
N PRO A 36 28.56 12.55 10.80
CA PRO A 36 28.60 13.95 10.39
C PRO A 36 27.23 14.42 9.88
N ASP A 37 26.60 15.35 10.59
CA ASP A 37 25.44 16.13 10.12
C ASP A 37 25.91 17.17 9.09
N ALA A 38 26.20 16.69 7.88
CA ALA A 38 26.54 17.53 6.74
C ALA A 38 25.43 17.43 5.70
N ASN A 39 24.24 17.96 6.03
CA ASN A 39 23.28 18.59 5.12
C ASN A 39 21.94 18.79 5.84
N ARG A 40 21.85 19.84 6.67
CA ARG A 40 20.55 20.46 6.95
C ARG A 40 20.12 21.23 5.70
N PRO A 41 19.05 20.84 4.99
CA PRO A 41 18.47 21.73 4.00
C PRO A 41 17.85 22.92 4.74
N ASP A 42 18.01 24.11 4.17
CA ASP A 42 17.47 25.37 4.67
C ASP A 42 15.99 25.21 5.08
N ALA A 43 15.68 25.61 6.31
CA ALA A 43 14.33 25.55 6.89
C ALA A 43 13.38 26.63 6.35
N THR A 44 13.71 27.25 5.21
CA THR A 44 13.00 28.39 4.64
C THR A 44 12.46 28.09 3.23
N ALA A 45 11.65 27.03 3.11
CA ALA A 45 10.74 26.85 1.97
C ALA A 45 9.63 25.83 2.28
N ILE A 46 8.98 25.92 3.45
CA ILE A 46 7.70 25.25 3.68
C ILE A 46 6.66 26.35 3.85
N GLY A 47 6.06 26.77 2.72
CA GLY A 47 4.90 27.64 2.75
C GLY A 47 3.83 27.03 3.67
N SER A 48 3.14 27.88 4.41
CA SER A 48 2.10 27.50 5.36
C SER A 48 1.12 26.52 4.73
N MET A 49 1.19 25.25 5.15
CA MET A 49 0.24 24.21 4.76
C MET A 49 -1.04 24.41 5.56
N HIS A 50 -2.06 24.99 4.93
CA HIS A 50 -3.37 25.12 5.55
C HIS A 50 -4.18 23.85 5.28
N PRO A 51 -4.73 23.17 6.31
CA PRO A 51 -5.78 22.18 6.11
C PRO A 51 -6.95 22.87 5.41
N VAL A 52 -7.39 22.34 4.26
CA VAL A 52 -8.49 22.95 3.49
C VAL A 52 -9.85 22.48 4.02
N ASP A 53 -9.90 21.41 4.82
CA ASP A 53 -11.16 20.89 5.31
C ASP A 53 -11.00 20.23 6.70
N ALA A 54 -11.67 20.80 7.71
CA ALA A 54 -11.75 20.21 9.04
C ALA A 54 -12.80 19.07 9.10
N SER A 55 -13.58 18.87 8.04
CA SER A 55 -14.47 17.72 7.91
C SER A 55 -14.05 16.87 6.71
N LEU A 56 -13.25 15.84 6.96
CA LEU A 56 -13.13 14.69 6.05
C LEU A 56 -14.42 13.84 6.08
N ALA A 57 -15.58 14.49 6.23
CA ALA A 57 -16.85 13.84 6.46
C ALA A 57 -17.28 13.07 5.22
N THR A 58 -17.93 11.93 5.47
CA THR A 58 -18.70 11.21 4.47
C THR A 58 -19.87 12.09 4.04
N THR A 59 -20.16 12.12 2.74
CA THR A 59 -21.33 12.85 2.23
C THR A 59 -22.53 11.92 2.26
N THR A 60 -23.68 12.39 2.74
CA THR A 60 -24.98 11.75 2.52
C THR A 60 -25.91 12.79 1.94
N PHE A 61 -26.57 12.44 0.84
CA PHE A 61 -27.45 13.31 0.08
C PHE A 61 -28.75 12.58 -0.25
N GLU A 62 -29.86 13.29 -0.12
CA GLU A 62 -31.19 12.84 -0.55
C GLU A 62 -31.78 13.92 -1.46
N SER A 63 -32.34 13.50 -2.60
CA SER A 63 -32.99 14.42 -3.54
C SER A 63 -34.24 15.07 -2.93
N LEU A 64 -34.65 16.21 -3.48
CA LEU A 64 -35.82 16.96 -3.02
C LEU A 64 -37.11 16.15 -3.08
N ASP A 65 -37.23 15.27 -4.08
CA ASP A 65 -38.36 14.34 -4.23
C ASP A 65 -38.20 13.05 -3.39
N GLN A 66 -37.13 12.93 -2.60
CA GLN A 66 -36.75 11.77 -1.80
C GLN A 66 -36.65 10.46 -2.60
N ALA A 67 -36.50 10.56 -3.92
CA ALA A 67 -36.44 9.41 -4.80
C ALA A 67 -35.02 8.88 -4.96
N ILE A 68 -33.98 9.71 -4.80
CA ILE A 68 -32.58 9.36 -5.02
C ILE A 68 -31.78 9.63 -3.76
N GLN A 69 -30.95 8.67 -3.37
CA GLN A 69 -29.97 8.83 -2.31
C GLN A 69 -28.57 8.55 -2.84
N ILE A 70 -27.62 9.43 -2.48
CA ILE A 70 -26.21 9.33 -2.82
C ILE A 70 -25.42 9.49 -1.53
N ASP A 71 -24.60 8.51 -1.19
CA ASP A 71 -23.72 8.63 -0.02
C ASP A 71 -22.35 8.02 -0.26
N SER A 72 -21.41 8.42 0.60
CA SER A 72 -20.06 7.88 0.66
C SER A 72 -19.74 7.35 2.06
N ASP A 73 -20.75 6.94 2.83
CA ASP A 73 -20.60 6.53 4.23
C ASP A 73 -20.24 5.04 4.35
N PHE A 74 -19.02 4.72 3.91
CA PHE A 74 -18.44 3.39 3.95
C PHE A 74 -16.91 3.46 3.84
N CYS A 75 -16.20 2.37 4.18
CA CYS A 75 -14.73 2.33 4.09
C CYS A 75 -14.24 2.61 2.67
N GLY A 76 -13.36 3.61 2.52
CA GLY A 76 -12.85 4.07 1.23
C GLY A 76 -13.81 5.02 0.48
N GLY A 77 -15.01 5.23 1.02
CA GLY A 77 -16.00 6.18 0.53
C GLY A 77 -15.47 7.61 0.60
N ARG A 78 -15.61 8.34 -0.52
CA ARG A 78 -15.24 9.74 -0.61
C ARG A 78 -16.12 10.47 -1.60
N LEU A 79 -16.80 11.49 -1.10
CA LEU A 79 -17.42 12.53 -1.88
C LEU A 79 -17.36 13.80 -1.04
N SER A 80 -17.00 14.94 -1.62
CA SER A 80 -16.88 16.18 -0.86
C SER A 80 -18.23 16.84 -0.66
N GLU A 81 -19.00 17.01 -1.74
CA GLU A 81 -20.34 17.60 -1.73
C GLU A 81 -21.19 17.01 -2.85
N CYS A 82 -22.51 17.06 -2.69
CA CYS A 82 -23.49 16.66 -3.69
C CYS A 82 -24.62 17.70 -3.74
N PHE A 83 -24.99 18.10 -4.96
CA PHE A 83 -26.05 19.07 -5.21
C PHE A 83 -27.05 18.54 -6.23
N GLU A 84 -28.34 18.75 -6.00
CA GLU A 84 -29.36 18.58 -7.02
C GLU A 84 -29.38 19.80 -7.94
N ILE A 85 -29.29 19.57 -9.25
CA ILE A 85 -29.48 20.60 -10.28
C ILE A 85 -30.91 20.50 -10.83
N THR A 86 -31.33 19.27 -11.11
CA THR A 86 -32.72 18.90 -11.46
C THR A 86 -33.01 17.51 -10.88
N PRO A 87 -34.27 17.03 -10.89
CA PRO A 87 -34.60 15.69 -10.38
C PRO A 87 -33.89 14.50 -11.07
N THR A 88 -33.14 14.76 -12.15
CA THR A 88 -32.37 13.76 -12.89
C THR A 88 -30.92 14.18 -13.15
N ARG A 89 -30.46 15.30 -12.56
CA ARG A 89 -29.11 15.82 -12.73
C ARG A 89 -28.53 16.28 -11.41
N PHE A 90 -27.37 15.74 -11.05
CA PHE A 90 -26.69 16.01 -9.80
C PHE A 90 -25.26 16.45 -10.06
N GLN A 91 -24.73 17.36 -9.25
CA GLN A 91 -23.32 17.74 -9.27
C GLN A 91 -22.62 17.16 -8.04
N LEU A 92 -21.53 16.44 -8.27
CA LEU A 92 -20.70 15.78 -7.27
C LEU A 92 -19.33 16.45 -7.25
N VAL A 93 -18.91 16.95 -6.09
CA VAL A 93 -17.62 17.63 -5.95
C VAL A 93 -16.55 16.69 -5.44
N VAL A 94 -15.38 16.67 -6.11
CA VAL A 94 -14.20 15.90 -5.75
C VAL A 94 -13.07 16.84 -5.36
N ARG A 95 -12.71 16.88 -4.07
CA ARG A 95 -11.61 17.70 -3.53
C ARG A 95 -10.53 16.89 -2.84
N PRO A 96 -9.27 17.38 -2.88
CA PRO A 96 -8.20 16.80 -2.10
C PRO A 96 -8.29 17.23 -0.64
N GLU A 97 -7.74 16.41 0.26
CA GLU A 97 -7.60 16.74 1.68
C GLU A 97 -6.66 17.92 1.95
N ARG A 98 -5.78 18.26 0.99
CA ARG A 98 -4.85 19.39 1.10
C ARG A 98 -4.40 19.89 -0.26
N LYS A 99 -3.79 21.09 -0.30
CA LYS A 99 -3.09 21.63 -1.46
C LYS A 99 -1.73 22.19 -1.05
N PRO A 100 -0.68 22.06 -1.89
CA PRO A 100 -0.64 21.30 -3.14
C PRO A 100 -0.67 19.77 -2.91
N ILE A 101 -1.06 19.03 -3.92
CA ILE A 101 -1.16 17.56 -3.90
C ILE A 101 -0.92 17.00 -5.29
N ASN A 102 -0.41 15.76 -5.38
CA ASN A 102 -0.31 15.06 -6.66
C ASN A 102 -1.71 14.64 -7.14
N ASN A 103 -1.91 14.62 -8.46
CA ASN A 103 -3.21 14.31 -9.05
C ASN A 103 -3.51 12.80 -9.04
N SER A 104 -4.10 12.31 -7.96
CA SER A 104 -4.69 10.99 -7.72
C SER A 104 -6.17 11.11 -7.30
N ALA A 105 -6.97 11.90 -8.04
CA ALA A 105 -8.32 12.31 -7.64
C ALA A 105 -9.23 11.13 -7.28
N TRP A 106 -9.48 10.96 -5.98
CA TRP A 106 -10.27 9.85 -5.45
C TRP A 106 -11.72 10.25 -5.19
N TYR A 107 -12.63 9.39 -5.63
CA TYR A 107 -14.04 9.41 -5.26
C TYR A 107 -14.53 7.98 -5.14
N ALA A 108 -15.47 7.75 -4.24
CA ALA A 108 -16.21 6.51 -4.13
C ALA A 108 -17.54 6.82 -3.43
N PHE A 109 -18.64 6.50 -4.08
CA PHE A 109 -19.98 6.70 -3.55
C PHE A 109 -20.89 5.57 -4.01
N ARG A 110 -22.05 5.44 -3.39
CA ARG A 110 -23.13 4.60 -3.86
C ARG A 110 -24.34 5.47 -4.15
N VAL A 111 -25.15 5.02 -5.11
CA VAL A 111 -26.40 5.66 -5.49
C VAL A 111 -27.51 4.62 -5.49
N ARG A 112 -28.68 5.00 -4.97
CA ARG A 112 -29.92 4.23 -5.11
C ARG A 112 -31.08 5.14 -5.49
N SER A 113 -32.09 4.54 -6.10
CA SER A 113 -33.33 5.22 -6.45
C SER A 113 -34.55 4.37 -6.07
N ASN A 114 -35.63 4.97 -5.61
CA ASN A 114 -36.86 4.23 -5.28
C ASN A 114 -37.52 3.58 -6.50
N THR A 115 -37.24 4.10 -7.69
CA THR A 115 -37.72 3.56 -8.98
C THR A 115 -36.59 3.50 -10.00
N GLU A 116 -36.69 2.58 -10.97
CA GLU A 116 -35.79 2.55 -12.12
C GLU A 116 -35.86 3.89 -12.87
N ARG A 117 -34.71 4.56 -13.01
CA ARG A 117 -34.61 5.82 -13.74
C ARG A 117 -33.18 6.10 -14.20
N ARG A 118 -33.07 6.91 -15.24
CA ARG A 118 -31.80 7.39 -15.76
C ARG A 118 -31.46 8.76 -15.16
N ILE A 119 -30.23 8.92 -14.67
CA ILE A 119 -29.73 10.17 -14.10
C ILE A 119 -28.38 10.56 -14.73
N LYS A 120 -28.01 11.83 -14.56
CA LYS A 120 -26.68 12.35 -14.89
C LYS A 120 -25.97 12.85 -13.65
N LEU A 121 -24.72 12.45 -13.48
CA LEU A 121 -23.84 12.91 -12.41
C LEU A 121 -22.71 13.75 -13.03
N HIS A 122 -22.61 15.00 -12.64
CA HIS A 122 -21.56 15.93 -13.02
C HIS A 122 -20.47 15.93 -11.94
N LEU A 123 -19.39 15.20 -12.17
CA LEU A 123 -18.19 15.23 -11.32
C LEU A 123 -17.42 16.51 -11.59
N SER A 124 -17.30 17.37 -10.57
CA SER A 124 -16.52 18.60 -10.57
C SER A 124 -15.25 18.42 -9.74
N TYR A 125 -14.09 18.44 -10.40
CA TYR A 125 -12.78 18.26 -9.77
C TYR A 125 -12.20 19.61 -9.35
N GLN A 126 -11.90 19.77 -8.06
CA GLN A 126 -11.39 21.02 -7.50
C GLN A 126 -9.96 20.85 -6.97
N GLY A 127 -8.97 21.33 -7.73
CA GLY A 127 -7.55 21.18 -7.36
C GLY A 127 -6.90 19.91 -7.90
N GLY A 128 -7.53 19.27 -8.88
CA GLY A 128 -6.98 18.19 -9.69
C GLY A 128 -7.87 17.96 -10.92
N THR A 129 -7.68 16.85 -11.61
CA THR A 129 -8.40 16.51 -12.83
C THR A 129 -8.84 15.04 -12.81
N HIS A 130 -9.80 14.70 -13.66
CA HIS A 130 -10.18 13.32 -13.91
C HIS A 130 -8.96 12.49 -14.32
N ARG A 131 -8.73 11.39 -13.59
CA ARG A 131 -7.61 10.48 -13.81
C ARG A 131 -8.07 9.05 -14.10
N TYR A 132 -9.10 8.58 -13.41
CA TYR A 132 -9.46 7.17 -13.40
C TYR A 132 -10.76 6.89 -14.14
N THR A 133 -10.74 5.90 -15.02
CA THR A 133 -11.94 5.27 -15.56
C THR A 133 -12.80 4.75 -14.40
N PRO A 134 -14.08 5.15 -14.30
CA PRO A 134 -14.93 4.72 -13.20
C PRO A 134 -15.04 3.19 -13.13
N ARG A 135 -15.04 2.65 -11.91
CA ARG A 135 -15.40 1.27 -11.60
C ARG A 135 -16.77 1.24 -10.95
N ILE A 136 -17.55 0.21 -11.27
CA ILE A 136 -18.90 0.03 -10.73
C ILE A 136 -19.11 -1.34 -10.11
N SER A 137 -19.96 -1.39 -9.09
CA SER A 137 -20.35 -2.64 -8.41
C SER A 137 -21.79 -2.55 -7.91
N ASN A 138 -22.45 -3.71 -7.76
CA ASN A 138 -23.78 -3.81 -7.14
C ASN A 138 -23.75 -4.47 -5.76
N ASP A 139 -22.57 -4.86 -5.28
CA ASP A 139 -22.36 -5.51 -3.98
C ASP A 139 -21.15 -4.96 -3.22
N GLY A 140 -20.44 -3.99 -3.80
CA GLY A 140 -19.21 -3.40 -3.27
C GLY A 140 -17.99 -4.35 -3.33
N ARG A 141 -18.12 -5.54 -3.91
CA ARG A 141 -17.10 -6.60 -3.90
C ARG A 141 -16.65 -6.99 -5.30
N VAL A 142 -17.59 -7.20 -6.22
CA VAL A 142 -17.30 -7.53 -7.61
C VAL A 142 -17.39 -6.25 -8.44
N TRP A 143 -16.25 -5.84 -9.00
CA TRP A 143 -16.10 -4.60 -9.73
C TRP A 143 -16.02 -4.82 -11.23
N ARG A 144 -16.62 -3.90 -11.98
CA ARG A 144 -16.63 -3.91 -13.45
C ARG A 144 -16.19 -2.56 -13.99
N ASP A 145 -15.71 -2.56 -15.21
CA ASP A 145 -15.41 -1.34 -15.95
C ASP A 145 -16.67 -0.50 -16.19
N GLY A 146 -16.58 0.80 -15.89
CA GLY A 146 -17.63 1.79 -16.03
C GLY A 146 -17.35 2.83 -17.11
N GLN A 147 -16.41 2.62 -18.03
CA GLN A 147 -16.05 3.58 -19.08
C GLN A 147 -17.27 4.00 -19.90
N HIS A 148 -18.17 3.07 -20.18
CA HIS A 148 -19.41 3.30 -20.93
C HIS A 148 -20.38 4.28 -20.26
N LEU A 149 -20.21 4.56 -18.95
CA LEU A 149 -21.00 5.56 -18.23
C LEU A 149 -20.50 6.98 -18.50
N VAL A 150 -19.24 7.15 -18.92
CA VAL A 150 -18.64 8.45 -19.20
C VAL A 150 -19.21 9.01 -20.49
N SER A 151 -20.12 9.98 -20.37
CA SER A 151 -20.80 10.61 -21.50
C SER A 151 -20.06 11.82 -22.06
N SER A 152 -19.28 12.53 -21.24
CA SER A 152 -18.41 13.61 -21.67
C SER A 152 -17.32 13.91 -20.64
N VAL A 153 -16.15 14.30 -21.12
CA VAL A 153 -15.04 14.80 -20.32
C VAL A 153 -14.67 16.19 -20.85
N HIS A 154 -14.64 17.20 -19.98
CA HIS A 154 -14.17 18.53 -20.35
C HIS A 154 -12.68 18.47 -20.74
N PRO A 155 -12.19 19.23 -21.74
CA PRO A 155 -10.80 19.12 -22.22
C PRO A 155 -9.72 19.32 -21.14
N SER A 156 -9.99 20.12 -20.11
CA SER A 156 -9.08 20.29 -18.96
C SER A 156 -9.10 19.12 -17.97
N GLY A 157 -10.05 18.19 -18.10
CA GLY A 157 -10.33 17.14 -17.14
C GLY A 157 -10.98 17.63 -15.83
N SER A 158 -11.36 18.91 -15.71
CA SER A 158 -11.96 19.45 -14.49
C SER A 158 -13.42 19.04 -14.28
N GLU A 159 -14.10 18.59 -15.34
CA GLU A 159 -15.49 18.16 -15.28
C GLU A 159 -15.70 16.87 -16.09
N VAL A 160 -16.48 15.95 -15.53
CA VAL A 160 -16.88 14.71 -16.18
C VAL A 160 -18.36 14.48 -15.95
N VAL A 161 -19.08 14.03 -16.98
CA VAL A 161 -20.49 13.68 -16.88
C VAL A 161 -20.66 12.18 -17.01
N LEU A 162 -21.15 11.54 -15.96
CA LEU A 162 -21.58 10.15 -15.98
C LEU A 162 -23.08 10.05 -16.24
N GLN A 163 -23.50 9.08 -17.04
CA GLN A 163 -24.91 8.74 -17.26
C GLN A 163 -25.19 7.35 -16.71
N LEU A 164 -26.06 7.25 -15.71
CA LEU A 164 -26.32 6.03 -14.96
C LEU A 164 -27.79 5.64 -15.06
N ASP A 165 -28.05 4.34 -15.20
CA ASP A 165 -29.34 3.73 -14.91
C ASP A 165 -29.31 3.26 -13.45
N VAL A 166 -30.19 3.81 -12.62
CA VAL A 166 -30.26 3.56 -11.18
C VAL A 166 -31.64 3.04 -10.79
N GLY A 167 -31.69 2.22 -9.75
CA GLY A 167 -32.92 1.62 -9.25
C GLY A 167 -32.81 1.31 -7.74
N PRO A 168 -33.71 0.47 -7.21
CA PRO A 168 -33.77 0.17 -5.77
C PRO A 168 -32.52 -0.54 -5.24
N LYS A 169 -31.76 -1.21 -6.12
CA LYS A 169 -30.47 -1.81 -5.78
C LYS A 169 -29.40 -0.74 -5.79
N GLU A 170 -28.57 -0.75 -4.75
CA GLU A 170 -27.40 0.14 -4.66
C GLU A 170 -26.44 -0.13 -5.83
N LEU A 171 -25.92 0.96 -6.39
CA LEU A 171 -24.86 0.96 -7.39
C LEU A 171 -23.69 1.77 -6.82
N TRP A 172 -22.57 1.11 -6.58
CA TRP A 172 -21.32 1.74 -6.22
C TRP A 172 -20.63 2.27 -7.47
N VAL A 173 -20.05 3.45 -7.36
CA VAL A 173 -19.27 4.12 -8.39
C VAL A 173 -18.02 4.68 -7.73
N SER A 174 -16.86 4.29 -8.24
CA SER A 174 -15.57 4.61 -7.61
C SER A 174 -14.50 4.89 -8.65
N ALA A 175 -13.48 5.67 -8.27
CA ALA A 175 -12.32 5.95 -9.09
C ALA A 175 -11.55 4.67 -9.46
N GLN A 176 -11.38 3.74 -8.52
CA GLN A 176 -10.92 2.37 -8.77
C GLN A 176 -11.77 1.39 -7.97
N GLU A 177 -11.57 0.09 -8.19
CA GLU A 177 -12.18 -0.90 -7.29
C GLU A 177 -11.72 -0.68 -5.84
N LEU A 178 -12.63 -0.92 -4.90
CA LEU A 178 -12.33 -0.78 -3.49
C LEU A 178 -11.62 -2.04 -3.01
N ILE A 179 -10.43 -1.84 -2.46
CA ILE A 179 -9.76 -2.82 -1.60
C ILE A 179 -9.76 -2.20 -0.21
N SER A 180 -10.68 -2.57 0.64
CA SER A 180 -10.77 -1.99 1.98
C SER A 180 -9.64 -2.48 2.89
N ASN A 181 -9.58 -1.93 4.11
CA ASN A 181 -8.75 -2.50 5.16
C ASN A 181 -9.21 -3.94 5.46
N GLU A 182 -10.51 -4.20 5.53
CA GLU A 182 -11.06 -5.54 5.77
C GLU A 182 -10.65 -6.55 4.68
N ASP A 183 -10.68 -6.14 3.41
CA ASP A 183 -10.23 -7.00 2.30
C ASP A 183 -8.75 -7.37 2.42
N THR A 184 -7.93 -6.39 2.81
CA THR A 184 -6.49 -6.61 3.02
C THR A 184 -6.26 -7.55 4.20
N GLU A 185 -6.97 -7.35 5.31
CA GLU A 185 -6.85 -8.19 6.50
C GLU A 185 -7.28 -9.63 6.21
N ARG A 186 -8.43 -9.83 5.55
CA ARG A 186 -8.91 -11.15 5.11
C ARG A 186 -7.88 -11.83 4.21
N TRP A 187 -7.33 -11.13 3.22
CA TRP A 187 -6.28 -11.68 2.36
C TRP A 187 -5.03 -12.09 3.17
N THR A 188 -4.59 -11.28 4.13
CA THR A 188 -3.44 -11.64 4.98
C THR A 188 -3.73 -12.84 5.88
N GLU A 189 -4.96 -12.99 6.38
CA GLU A 189 -5.39 -14.13 7.18
C GLU A 189 -5.42 -15.41 6.35
N GLU A 190 -5.96 -15.34 5.14
CA GLU A 190 -5.99 -16.46 4.20
C GLU A 190 -4.58 -16.94 3.84
N LEU A 191 -3.67 -16.01 3.51
CA LEU A 191 -2.30 -16.35 3.17
C LEU A 191 -1.53 -16.93 4.35
N ALA A 192 -1.84 -16.49 5.58
CA ALA A 192 -1.25 -16.99 6.83
C ALA A 192 -1.72 -18.40 7.23
N MET A 193 -2.68 -19.00 6.51
CA MET A 193 -3.02 -20.42 6.66
C MET A 193 -1.89 -21.33 6.15
N LEU A 194 -0.97 -20.82 5.33
CA LEU A 194 0.20 -21.56 4.87
C LEU A 194 1.24 -21.71 6.00
N PRO A 195 1.85 -22.89 6.19
CA PRO A 195 2.73 -23.15 7.34
C PRO A 195 4.02 -22.32 7.34
N HIS A 196 4.41 -21.78 6.18
CA HIS A 196 5.59 -20.91 5.99
C HIS A 196 5.23 -19.42 5.93
N VAL A 197 4.04 -19.02 6.39
CA VAL A 197 3.60 -17.63 6.45
C VAL A 197 3.18 -17.29 7.88
N ASN A 198 3.85 -16.31 8.48
CA ASN A 198 3.48 -15.79 9.79
C ASN A 198 2.90 -14.38 9.66
N ARG A 199 1.72 -14.15 10.25
CA ARG A 199 1.06 -12.85 10.31
C ARG A 199 1.18 -12.22 11.69
N SER A 200 1.50 -10.93 11.72
CA SER A 200 1.57 -10.13 12.94
C SER A 200 1.19 -8.67 12.66
N VAL A 201 1.05 -7.85 13.71
CA VAL A 201 0.90 -6.40 13.59
C VAL A 201 2.25 -5.76 13.92
N CYS A 202 2.83 -4.99 12.99
CA CYS A 202 4.10 -4.31 13.23
C CYS A 202 3.90 -2.92 13.85
N GLY A 203 2.71 -2.34 13.79
CA GLY A 203 2.47 -1.06 14.44
C GLY A 203 1.04 -0.58 14.27
N ARG A 204 0.83 0.71 14.54
CA ARG A 204 -0.48 1.35 14.40
C ARG A 204 -0.35 2.69 13.68
N SER A 205 -1.35 3.04 12.90
CA SER A 205 -1.49 4.33 12.23
C SER A 205 -1.80 5.45 13.21
N VAL A 206 -1.91 6.68 12.70
CA VAL A 206 -2.31 7.87 13.48
C VAL A 206 -3.61 7.66 14.27
N GLN A 207 -4.63 7.04 13.67
CA GLN A 207 -5.91 6.75 14.31
C GLN A 207 -5.96 5.36 14.96
N GLY A 208 -4.81 4.72 15.16
CA GLY A 208 -4.70 3.47 15.91
C GLY A 208 -5.07 2.20 15.13
N ARG A 209 -5.33 2.28 13.82
CA ARG A 209 -5.59 1.08 12.99
C ARG A 209 -4.32 0.22 12.90
N PRO A 210 -4.43 -1.11 12.94
CA PRO A 210 -3.27 -1.98 12.86
C PRO A 210 -2.59 -1.86 11.49
N ILE A 211 -1.25 -1.90 11.50
CA ILE A 211 -0.44 -2.07 10.30
C ILE A 211 0.03 -3.53 10.30
N SER A 212 -0.61 -4.34 9.46
CA SER A 212 -0.36 -5.77 9.34
C SER A 212 0.94 -6.07 8.60
N LYS A 213 1.60 -7.14 9.02
CA LYS A 213 2.86 -7.65 8.49
C LYS A 213 2.76 -9.15 8.28
N LEU A 214 3.18 -9.62 7.11
CA LEU A 214 3.46 -11.02 6.84
C LEU A 214 4.97 -11.26 6.83
N VAL A 215 5.39 -12.44 7.28
CA VAL A 215 6.74 -12.98 7.09
C VAL A 215 6.59 -14.32 6.39
N ILE A 216 7.06 -14.39 5.14
CA ILE A 216 7.01 -15.58 4.28
C ILE A 216 8.40 -16.20 4.25
N GLY A 217 8.57 -17.41 4.78
CA GLY A 217 9.87 -18.06 4.89
C GLY A 217 9.84 -19.33 5.73
N ASP A 218 10.90 -20.12 5.64
CA ASP A 218 11.05 -21.30 6.51
C ASP A 218 11.44 -20.82 7.93
N PRO A 219 10.63 -21.11 8.98
CA PRO A 219 10.96 -20.71 10.35
C PRO A 219 12.24 -21.35 10.89
N GLN A 220 12.71 -22.45 10.28
CA GLN A 220 13.95 -23.13 10.64
C GLN A 220 15.17 -22.63 9.85
N ALA A 221 15.01 -21.67 8.93
CA ALA A 221 16.14 -21.13 8.18
C ALA A 221 17.16 -20.46 9.12
N GLU A 222 18.40 -20.93 9.07
CA GLU A 222 19.50 -20.32 9.81
C GLU A 222 20.02 -19.08 9.06
N SER A 223 20.05 -17.94 9.75
CA SER A 223 20.57 -16.66 9.23
C SER A 223 20.00 -16.24 7.86
N PRO A 224 18.66 -16.23 7.65
CA PRO A 224 18.05 -15.97 6.35
C PRO A 224 18.38 -14.56 5.83
N GLY A 225 18.35 -14.42 4.51
CA GLY A 225 18.40 -13.13 3.84
C GLY A 225 17.00 -12.53 3.86
N TYR A 226 16.89 -11.22 3.81
CA TYR A 226 15.61 -10.54 3.92
C TYR A 226 15.31 -9.74 2.66
N VAL A 227 14.07 -9.87 2.22
CA VAL A 227 13.43 -8.96 1.27
C VAL A 227 12.31 -8.24 2.02
N PHE A 228 12.23 -6.92 1.89
CA PHE A 228 11.14 -6.13 2.46
C PHE A 228 10.26 -5.61 1.34
N ILE A 229 8.97 -5.88 1.42
CA ILE A 229 7.95 -5.44 0.47
C ILE A 229 6.96 -4.58 1.24
N MET A 230 6.67 -3.40 0.71
CA MET A 230 5.57 -2.58 1.17
C MET A 230 4.74 -2.09 0.01
N GLY A 231 3.51 -1.69 0.30
CA GLY A 231 2.72 -0.95 -0.65
C GLY A 231 1.70 -0.06 0.02
N ARG A 232 0.99 0.67 -0.82
CA ARG A 232 -0.16 1.48 -0.44
C ARG A 232 0.17 2.58 0.57
N LEU A 233 1.33 3.21 0.39
CA LEU A 233 1.65 4.48 1.08
C LEU A 233 0.65 5.57 0.69
N HIS A 234 0.20 5.58 -0.57
CA HIS A 234 -0.93 6.41 -1.00
C HIS A 234 -2.20 5.56 -1.13
N PRO A 235 -3.34 6.03 -0.59
CA PRO A 235 -4.57 5.24 -0.55
C PRO A 235 -5.19 4.81 -1.90
N PRO A 236 -5.23 5.66 -2.96
CA PRO A 236 -5.97 5.34 -4.19
C PRO A 236 -5.19 4.42 -5.15
N GLU A 237 -3.99 3.98 -4.77
CA GLU A 237 -3.09 3.19 -5.62
C GLU A 237 -3.46 1.70 -5.56
N THR A 238 -4.67 1.41 -6.03
CA THR A 238 -5.29 0.07 -6.00
C THR A 238 -4.51 -0.95 -6.84
N THR A 239 -4.00 -0.57 -8.03
CA THR A 239 -3.25 -1.51 -8.87
C THR A 239 -1.92 -1.91 -8.23
N GLY A 240 -1.25 -0.99 -7.53
CA GLY A 240 -0.08 -1.28 -6.71
C GLY A 240 -0.40 -2.21 -5.55
N ALA A 241 -1.53 -2.01 -4.87
CA ALA A 241 -1.98 -2.91 -3.80
C ALA A 241 -2.23 -4.34 -4.31
N ILE A 242 -2.86 -4.50 -5.48
CA ILE A 242 -3.04 -5.81 -6.14
C ILE A 242 -1.68 -6.39 -6.50
N GLY A 243 -0.76 -5.58 -7.01
CA GLY A 243 0.62 -5.96 -7.29
C GLY A 243 1.32 -6.59 -6.08
N VAL A 244 1.26 -5.95 -4.91
CA VAL A 244 1.80 -6.52 -3.66
C VAL A 244 1.20 -7.89 -3.37
N MET A 245 -0.13 -8.00 -3.46
CA MET A 245 -0.83 -9.25 -3.16
C MET A 245 -0.38 -10.38 -4.07
N ARG A 246 -0.36 -10.15 -5.40
CA ARG A 246 0.05 -11.15 -6.39
C ARG A 246 1.53 -11.51 -6.30
N PHE A 247 2.38 -10.54 -5.98
CA PHE A 247 3.81 -10.77 -5.80
C PHE A 247 4.09 -11.63 -4.55
N ALA A 248 3.40 -11.33 -3.43
CA ALA A 248 3.50 -12.10 -2.20
C ALA A 248 2.94 -13.54 -2.37
N GLU A 249 1.82 -13.71 -3.07
CA GLU A 249 1.25 -15.01 -3.42
C GLU A 249 2.24 -15.86 -4.24
N ALA A 250 2.92 -15.26 -5.22
CA ALA A 250 3.92 -15.96 -6.04
C ALA A 250 5.11 -16.47 -5.21
N ILE A 251 5.53 -15.73 -4.18
CA ILE A 251 6.60 -16.14 -3.26
C ILE A 251 6.11 -17.24 -2.29
N ALA A 252 4.84 -17.15 -1.87
CA ALA A 252 4.22 -18.09 -0.96
C ALA A 252 3.78 -19.40 -1.62
N ALA A 253 3.74 -19.46 -2.95
CA ALA A 253 3.36 -20.66 -3.71
C ALA A 253 4.22 -21.90 -3.34
N ASP A 254 3.75 -23.08 -3.72
CA ASP A 254 4.43 -24.35 -3.42
C ASP A 254 5.11 -24.95 -4.66
N THR A 255 6.16 -24.27 -5.12
CA THR A 255 7.03 -24.73 -6.22
C THR A 255 8.45 -25.00 -5.72
N GLU A 256 9.22 -25.80 -6.46
CA GLU A 256 10.63 -26.08 -6.14
C GLU A 256 11.46 -24.79 -5.93
N LEU A 257 11.27 -23.80 -6.81
CA LEU A 257 11.94 -22.50 -6.70
C LEU A 257 11.60 -21.82 -5.37
N THR A 258 10.31 -21.70 -5.06
CA THR A 258 9.83 -21.00 -3.87
C THR A 258 10.23 -21.72 -2.57
N GLN A 259 10.22 -23.06 -2.54
CA GLN A 259 10.71 -23.83 -1.40
C GLN A 259 12.21 -23.62 -1.18
N ARG A 260 13.02 -23.68 -2.25
CA ARG A 260 14.46 -23.38 -2.18
C ARG A 260 14.71 -21.95 -1.72
N PHE A 261 13.93 -21.00 -2.24
CA PHE A 261 14.03 -19.60 -1.85
C PHE A 261 13.71 -19.40 -0.36
N ARG A 262 12.61 -19.95 0.15
CA ARG A 262 12.19 -19.80 1.55
C ARG A 262 13.14 -20.43 2.58
N ARG A 263 13.92 -21.44 2.20
CA ARG A 263 15.03 -21.98 3.03
C ARG A 263 16.20 -21.00 3.18
N SER A 264 16.33 -20.06 2.25
CA SER A 264 17.43 -19.11 2.19
C SER A 264 17.01 -17.69 2.53
N PHE A 265 15.75 -17.33 2.32
CA PHE A 265 15.24 -15.97 2.46
C PHE A 265 13.92 -15.94 3.21
N HIS A 266 13.75 -14.89 4.01
CA HIS A 266 12.48 -14.45 4.57
C HIS A 266 12.02 -13.19 3.86
N VAL A 267 10.75 -13.14 3.47
CA VAL A 267 10.13 -11.97 2.85
C VAL A 267 9.17 -11.34 3.82
N VAL A 268 9.47 -10.11 4.23
CA VAL A 268 8.60 -9.30 5.08
C VAL A 268 7.70 -8.46 4.19
N VAL A 269 6.39 -8.57 4.35
CA VAL A 269 5.39 -7.86 3.53
C VAL A 269 4.51 -6.99 4.43
N VAL A 270 4.45 -5.69 4.15
CA VAL A 270 3.49 -4.74 4.73
C VAL A 270 2.54 -4.30 3.62
N PRO A 271 1.39 -4.98 3.42
CA PRO A 271 0.55 -4.78 2.24
C PRO A 271 -0.21 -3.46 2.23
N ASN A 272 -0.45 -2.87 3.41
CA ASN A 272 -1.10 -1.58 3.55
C ASN A 272 -0.40 -0.75 4.61
N ALA A 273 0.45 0.17 4.17
CA ALA A 273 1.16 1.09 5.05
C ALA A 273 0.31 2.29 5.51
N ASN A 274 -0.85 2.55 4.89
CA ASN A 274 -1.69 3.72 5.18
C ASN A 274 -3.16 3.34 5.42
N PRO A 275 -3.46 2.54 6.46
CA PRO A 275 -4.82 2.07 6.69
C PRO A 275 -5.81 3.20 6.98
N ASP A 276 -5.37 4.32 7.58
CA ASP A 276 -6.26 5.47 7.83
C ASP A 276 -6.66 6.19 6.55
N GLY A 277 -5.70 6.40 5.64
CA GLY A 277 -5.99 7.05 4.36
C GLY A 277 -6.89 6.19 3.48
N VAL A 278 -6.71 4.86 3.51
CA VAL A 278 -7.59 3.90 2.81
C VAL A 278 -8.99 3.95 3.38
N ASP A 279 -9.14 3.92 4.70
CA ASP A 279 -10.45 3.95 5.37
C ASP A 279 -11.24 5.21 5.04
N GLN A 280 -10.56 6.35 5.00
CA GLN A 280 -11.15 7.67 4.78
C GLN A 280 -11.31 8.04 3.29
N GLY A 281 -10.93 7.16 2.36
CA GLY A 281 -10.95 7.46 0.92
C GLY A 281 -10.11 8.70 0.58
N ARG A 282 -8.92 8.82 1.16
CA ARG A 282 -8.06 9.98 0.91
C ARG A 282 -7.44 9.95 -0.47
N TRP A 283 -7.18 11.13 -1.01
CA TRP A 283 -6.57 11.29 -2.32
C TRP A 283 -5.10 10.89 -2.30
N ARG A 284 -4.37 11.12 -1.20
CA ARG A 284 -2.93 10.75 -1.16
C ARG A 284 -2.34 10.52 0.22
N CYS A 285 -2.89 11.17 1.24
CA CYS A 285 -2.22 11.33 2.52
C CYS A 285 -2.70 10.32 3.57
N ASN A 286 -1.98 10.24 4.71
CA ASN A 286 -2.48 9.62 5.93
C ASN A 286 -3.46 10.54 6.69
N ALA A 287 -3.90 10.15 7.89
CA ALA A 287 -4.85 10.92 8.70
C ALA A 287 -4.37 12.34 9.06
N ASN A 288 -3.06 12.56 9.14
CA ASN A 288 -2.47 13.88 9.40
C ASN A 288 -2.31 14.75 8.14
N SER A 289 -2.89 14.33 7.01
CA SER A 289 -2.72 15.01 5.73
C SER A 289 -1.24 15.10 5.30
N VAL A 290 -0.46 14.06 5.61
CA VAL A 290 0.94 13.92 5.17
C VAL A 290 1.03 12.87 4.06
N ASP A 291 1.72 13.22 2.97
CA ASP A 291 2.18 12.26 1.97
C ASP A 291 3.28 11.40 2.60
N LEU A 292 2.97 10.14 2.91
CA LEU A 292 3.90 9.24 3.60
C LEU A 292 5.19 9.03 2.80
N ASN A 293 5.14 9.06 1.46
CA ASN A 293 6.32 8.94 0.61
C ASN A 293 7.10 10.27 0.46
N ARG A 294 6.81 11.27 1.30
CA ARG A 294 7.62 12.47 1.51
C ARG A 294 8.12 12.63 2.94
N ASP A 295 7.68 11.76 3.84
CA ASP A 295 8.08 11.78 5.25
C ASP A 295 9.33 10.94 5.52
N TRP A 296 9.83 10.19 4.54
CA TRP A 296 11.10 9.47 4.64
C TRP A 296 12.26 10.44 4.91
N GLY A 297 13.11 10.11 5.88
CA GLY A 297 14.18 10.98 6.38
C GLY A 297 13.80 11.73 7.66
N LEU A 298 12.57 12.27 7.75
CA LEU A 298 12.07 12.94 8.96
C LEU A 298 11.32 11.99 9.90
N PHE A 299 10.60 11.03 9.33
CA PHE A 299 9.83 10.00 10.03
C PHE A 299 8.94 10.58 11.14
N ARG A 300 8.12 11.58 10.78
CA ARG A 300 7.21 12.24 11.71
C ARG A 300 5.89 11.50 11.85
N GLN A 301 5.57 10.61 10.91
CA GLN A 301 4.34 9.83 10.93
C GLN A 301 4.55 8.47 11.60
N PRO A 302 3.58 7.97 12.39
CA PRO A 302 3.70 6.66 13.02
C PRO A 302 3.82 5.53 11.98
N GLU A 303 3.17 5.67 10.82
CA GLU A 303 3.26 4.69 9.72
C GLU A 303 4.70 4.55 9.21
N THR A 304 5.38 5.65 8.92
CA THR A 304 6.76 5.64 8.39
C THR A 304 7.78 5.29 9.46
N GLN A 305 7.53 5.63 10.73
CA GLN A 305 8.35 5.19 11.87
C GLN A 305 8.34 3.67 12.02
N VAL A 306 7.17 3.03 11.84
CA VAL A 306 7.03 1.57 11.86
C VAL A 306 7.85 0.94 10.73
N LEU A 307 7.69 1.42 9.49
CA LEU A 307 8.44 0.91 8.35
C LEU A 307 9.96 1.07 8.53
N ARG A 308 10.40 2.23 9.01
CA ARG A 308 11.81 2.49 9.33
C ARG A 308 12.35 1.50 10.35
N ARG A 309 11.59 1.25 11.43
CA ARG A 309 12.03 0.34 12.49
C ARG A 309 12.20 -1.07 11.94
N GLU A 310 11.23 -1.58 11.17
CA GLU A 310 11.33 -2.91 10.55
C GLU A 310 12.57 -2.99 9.63
N LEU A 311 12.79 -2.02 8.76
CA LEU A 311 13.95 -1.98 7.86
C LEU A 311 15.29 -1.96 8.62
N LEU A 312 15.41 -1.13 9.66
CA LEU A 312 16.62 -1.03 10.47
C LEU A 312 16.85 -2.31 11.29
N ASP A 313 15.79 -2.93 11.81
CA ASP A 313 15.90 -4.19 12.54
C ASP A 313 16.37 -5.30 11.60
N LEU A 314 15.87 -5.38 10.37
CA LEU A 314 16.34 -6.32 9.37
C LEU A 314 17.81 -6.08 9.01
N LYS A 315 18.22 -4.82 8.76
CA LYS A 315 19.61 -4.46 8.45
C LYS A 315 20.58 -4.78 9.60
N ARG A 316 20.14 -4.66 10.86
CA ARG A 316 20.97 -4.95 12.05
C ARG A 316 21.21 -6.45 12.29
N ARG A 317 20.47 -7.35 11.62
CA ARG A 317 20.64 -8.82 11.77
C ARG A 317 21.94 -9.37 11.18
N GLY A 318 22.64 -8.60 10.35
CA GLY A 318 23.95 -8.98 9.81
C GLY A 318 24.38 -8.03 8.70
N ARG A 319 25.68 -8.02 8.36
CA ARG A 319 26.24 -7.07 7.37
C ARG A 319 25.52 -7.13 6.02
N ASN A 320 25.07 -8.32 5.64
CA ASN A 320 24.42 -8.65 4.38
C ASN A 320 23.06 -9.32 4.63
N SER A 321 22.29 -8.88 5.63
CA SER A 321 21.00 -9.50 5.95
C SER A 321 19.86 -9.01 5.06
N LEU A 322 19.77 -7.71 4.75
CA LEU A 322 18.71 -7.12 3.92
C LEU A 322 19.21 -6.95 2.47
N TYR A 323 18.54 -7.62 1.53
CA TYR A 323 18.94 -7.71 0.12
C TYR A 323 18.15 -6.79 -0.81
N LEU A 324 16.88 -6.54 -0.49
CA LEU A 324 16.00 -5.81 -1.39
C LEU A 324 14.87 -5.14 -0.62
N VAL A 325 14.54 -3.91 -1.02
CA VAL A 325 13.32 -3.23 -0.60
C VAL A 325 12.49 -2.89 -1.83
N LEU A 326 11.23 -3.36 -1.86
CA LEU A 326 10.26 -3.06 -2.90
C LEU A 326 9.14 -2.19 -2.33
N ASP A 327 8.82 -1.11 -3.03
CA ASP A 327 7.71 -0.21 -2.71
C ASP A 327 6.72 -0.17 -3.88
N PHE A 328 5.55 -0.77 -3.69
CA PHE A 328 4.55 -0.89 -4.75
C PHE A 328 3.56 0.28 -4.73
N HIS A 329 3.31 0.82 -5.92
CA HIS A 329 2.52 2.02 -6.15
C HIS A 329 1.69 1.91 -7.46
N SER A 330 0.95 2.97 -7.79
CA SER A 330 0.21 3.10 -9.06
C SER A 330 0.49 4.42 -9.78
N THR A 331 0.74 4.31 -11.08
CA THR A 331 0.92 5.45 -11.99
C THR A 331 0.16 5.22 -13.30
N TYR A 332 0.40 6.00 -14.34
CA TYR A 332 -0.31 5.86 -15.62
C TYR A 332 0.11 4.62 -16.42
N GLU A 333 1.31 4.09 -16.17
CA GLU A 333 1.92 2.99 -16.92
C GLU A 333 2.66 2.05 -15.97
N ASP A 334 2.91 0.82 -16.40
CA ASP A 334 3.75 -0.10 -15.64
C ASP A 334 5.22 0.36 -15.74
N VAL A 335 5.88 0.64 -14.61
CA VAL A 335 7.25 1.20 -14.59
C VAL A 335 8.00 0.86 -13.31
N PHE A 336 9.32 0.71 -13.42
CA PHE A 336 10.22 0.59 -12.29
C PHE A 336 11.00 1.89 -12.11
N TYR A 337 10.77 2.61 -11.01
CA TYR A 337 11.61 3.74 -10.65
C TYR A 337 12.80 3.30 -9.81
N LEU A 338 13.99 3.68 -10.24
CA LEU A 338 15.29 3.26 -9.71
C LEU A 338 16.10 4.47 -9.24
N THR A 339 17.06 4.31 -8.32
CA THR A 339 18.08 5.35 -8.09
C THR A 339 19.18 5.24 -9.16
N GLU A 340 19.94 6.32 -9.36
CA GLU A 340 21.06 6.34 -10.31
C GLU A 340 22.09 5.27 -9.93
N ASP A 341 22.39 5.16 -8.63
CA ASP A 341 23.42 4.26 -8.07
C ASP A 341 22.86 2.91 -7.59
N VAL A 342 21.63 2.54 -7.97
CA VAL A 342 20.96 1.32 -7.47
C VAL A 342 21.78 0.04 -7.72
N ASP A 343 22.59 0.03 -8.79
CA ASP A 343 23.41 -1.12 -9.16
C ASP A 343 24.75 -1.16 -8.41
N ASP A 344 25.16 -0.09 -7.73
CA ASP A 344 26.29 -0.08 -6.80
C ASP A 344 25.88 -0.48 -5.36
N ALA A 345 24.59 -0.35 -5.03
CA ALA A 345 24.03 -0.78 -3.76
C ALA A 345 24.11 -2.30 -3.56
N PHE A 346 24.06 -2.77 -2.32
CA PHE A 346 24.06 -4.21 -2.05
C PHE A 346 22.70 -4.86 -2.37
N PRO A 347 22.67 -6.03 -3.04
CA PRO A 347 23.78 -6.69 -3.73
C PRO A 347 24.12 -6.01 -5.06
N LYS A 348 25.42 -5.87 -5.33
CA LYS A 348 25.90 -5.14 -6.51
C LYS A 348 25.36 -5.75 -7.81
N ASN A 349 24.86 -4.92 -8.73
CA ASN A 349 24.24 -5.28 -10.02
C ASN A 349 22.98 -6.17 -9.91
N PHE A 350 22.42 -6.34 -8.71
CA PHE A 350 21.24 -7.20 -8.53
C PHE A 350 20.06 -6.71 -9.37
N THR A 351 19.74 -5.42 -9.27
CA THR A 351 18.56 -4.82 -9.89
C THR A 351 18.60 -4.93 -11.41
N ALA A 352 19.70 -4.54 -12.05
CA ALA A 352 19.89 -4.72 -13.49
C ALA A 352 19.77 -6.20 -13.90
N THR A 353 20.39 -7.12 -13.16
CA THR A 353 20.33 -8.57 -13.48
C THR A 353 18.90 -9.10 -13.39
N TRP A 354 18.17 -8.72 -12.34
CA TRP A 354 16.79 -9.14 -12.14
C TRP A 354 15.87 -8.62 -13.25
N LEU A 355 15.93 -7.32 -13.54
CA LEU A 355 15.02 -6.69 -14.48
C LEU A 355 15.30 -7.09 -15.94
N ASN A 356 16.56 -7.31 -16.32
CA ASN A 356 16.89 -7.85 -17.65
C ASN A 356 16.31 -9.26 -17.85
N ARG A 357 16.42 -10.13 -16.85
CA ARG A 357 15.86 -11.49 -16.93
C ARG A 357 14.33 -11.50 -16.89
N PHE A 358 13.74 -10.53 -16.18
CA PHE A 358 12.31 -10.31 -16.20
C PHE A 358 11.84 -9.90 -17.61
N ASP A 359 12.53 -8.96 -18.26
CA ASP A 359 12.26 -8.51 -19.63
C ASP A 359 12.41 -9.65 -20.66
N GLU A 360 13.49 -10.45 -20.56
CA GLU A 360 13.72 -11.62 -21.42
C GLU A 360 12.60 -12.66 -21.38
N ARG A 361 11.88 -12.77 -20.25
CA ARG A 361 10.75 -13.69 -20.09
C ARG A 361 9.42 -13.15 -20.62
N LEU A 362 9.39 -11.89 -21.05
CA LEU A 362 8.19 -11.18 -21.45
C LEU A 362 8.33 -10.62 -22.87
N PRO A 363 8.36 -11.45 -23.91
CA PRO A 363 8.60 -11.00 -25.30
C PRO A 363 7.54 -10.04 -25.85
N SER A 364 6.39 -9.91 -25.20
CA SER A 364 5.29 -9.01 -25.60
C SER A 364 5.10 -7.81 -24.67
N TYR A 365 6.01 -7.60 -23.71
CA TYR A 365 5.97 -6.51 -22.75
C TYR A 365 7.38 -5.94 -22.60
N SER A 366 7.53 -4.62 -22.68
CA SER A 366 8.83 -3.99 -22.48
C SER A 366 8.91 -3.42 -21.08
N VAL A 367 9.93 -3.83 -20.33
CA VAL A 367 10.19 -3.30 -19.01
C VAL A 367 10.57 -1.83 -19.11
N ASN A 368 9.70 -0.95 -18.62
CA ASN A 368 9.95 0.48 -18.54
C ASN A 368 10.77 0.80 -17.27
N LEU A 369 11.93 1.43 -17.46
CA LEU A 369 12.86 1.79 -16.40
C LEU A 369 13.08 3.30 -16.38
N ASP A 370 12.94 3.92 -15.20
CA ASP A 370 13.26 5.34 -15.02
C ASP A 370 14.15 5.56 -13.78
N LYS A 371 15.40 5.93 -14.04
CA LYS A 371 16.43 6.25 -13.02
C LYS A 371 16.38 7.72 -12.55
N THR A 372 15.63 8.57 -13.23
CA THR A 372 15.61 10.03 -13.02
C THR A 372 14.47 10.48 -12.10
N HIS A 373 13.41 9.70 -11.98
CA HIS A 373 12.23 10.07 -11.20
C HIS A 373 12.56 10.28 -9.71
N ASN A 374 12.33 11.52 -9.26
CA ASN A 374 12.51 11.94 -7.87
C ASN A 374 13.92 11.67 -7.30
N SER A 375 14.97 11.59 -8.12
CA SER A 375 16.34 11.25 -7.66
C SER A 375 16.87 12.17 -6.54
N LYS A 376 16.36 13.40 -6.46
CA LYS A 376 16.69 14.40 -5.42
C LYS A 376 15.70 14.50 -4.27
N ARG A 377 14.55 13.80 -4.31
CA ARG A 377 13.51 13.89 -3.26
C ARG A 377 13.69 12.79 -2.21
N THR A 378 13.17 13.06 -1.01
CA THR A 378 13.16 12.12 0.11
C THR A 378 11.99 11.12 -0.02
N THR A 379 12.18 10.10 -0.86
CA THR A 379 11.26 8.95 -0.98
C THR A 379 11.80 7.74 -0.23
N SER A 380 10.96 6.71 -0.07
CA SER A 380 11.34 5.39 0.45
C SER A 380 12.60 4.82 -0.21
N LYS A 381 12.55 4.65 -1.54
CA LYS A 381 13.64 4.15 -2.38
C LYS A 381 14.93 4.93 -2.14
N ALA A 382 14.86 6.26 -2.23
CA ALA A 382 16.04 7.12 -2.11
C ALA A 382 16.65 7.05 -0.70
N TRP A 383 15.81 6.94 0.34
CA TRP A 383 16.28 6.80 1.71
C TRP A 383 16.94 5.43 1.94
N VAL A 384 16.34 4.34 1.47
CA VAL A 384 16.91 2.99 1.61
C VAL A 384 18.27 2.90 0.91
N ASP A 385 18.33 3.35 -0.34
CA ASP A 385 19.55 3.35 -1.13
C ASP A 385 20.66 4.16 -0.42
N ARG A 386 20.38 5.41 -0.05
CA ARG A 386 21.37 6.30 0.56
C ARG A 386 21.80 5.90 1.97
N VAL A 387 20.86 5.44 2.80
CA VAL A 387 21.10 5.24 4.25
C VAL A 387 21.44 3.79 4.55
N LEU A 388 20.81 2.83 3.87
CA LEU A 388 21.04 1.41 4.11
C LEU A 388 22.02 0.79 3.10
N ASN A 389 22.28 1.47 1.97
CA ASN A 389 23.08 0.96 0.85
C ASN A 389 22.58 -0.42 0.40
N VAL A 390 21.27 -0.52 0.17
CA VAL A 390 20.57 -1.74 -0.26
C VAL A 390 19.77 -1.42 -1.52
N ALA A 391 19.72 -2.36 -2.45
CA ALA A 391 18.89 -2.28 -3.65
C ALA A 391 17.44 -1.95 -3.28
N ALA A 392 16.92 -0.85 -3.83
CA ALA A 392 15.58 -0.36 -3.56
C ALA A 392 14.89 0.06 -4.84
N VAL A 393 13.66 -0.42 -5.03
CA VAL A 393 12.89 -0.21 -6.26
C VAL A 393 11.47 0.20 -5.92
N THR A 394 10.98 1.25 -6.59
CA THR A 394 9.55 1.55 -6.62
C THR A 394 8.97 0.85 -7.84
N TYR A 395 8.03 -0.07 -7.63
CA TYR A 395 7.37 -0.81 -8.69
C TYR A 395 5.94 -0.32 -8.85
N GLU A 396 5.66 0.32 -9.98
CA GLU A 396 4.37 0.93 -10.27
C GLU A 396 3.62 0.09 -11.28
N PHE A 397 2.33 -0.13 -11.02
CA PHE A 397 1.40 -0.64 -12.02
C PHE A 397 0.56 0.50 -12.59
N GLY A 398 0.30 0.44 -13.89
CA GLY A 398 -0.59 1.36 -14.58
C GLY A 398 -1.99 1.36 -13.98
N ASP A 399 -2.63 2.52 -13.92
CA ASP A 399 -3.99 2.70 -13.37
C ASP A 399 -5.00 1.81 -14.13
N ASN A 400 -4.74 1.56 -15.42
CA ASN A 400 -5.58 0.78 -16.32
C ASN A 400 -5.01 -0.60 -16.66
N THR A 401 -3.88 -1.01 -16.08
CA THR A 401 -3.33 -2.36 -16.29
C THR A 401 -4.36 -3.39 -15.79
N ASP A 402 -4.71 -4.33 -16.67
CA ASP A 402 -5.72 -5.33 -16.36
C ASP A 402 -5.21 -6.32 -15.29
N ARG A 403 -6.14 -6.98 -14.61
CA ARG A 403 -5.81 -7.76 -13.40
C ARG A 403 -5.06 -9.03 -13.71
N ASP A 404 -5.27 -9.62 -14.89
CA ASP A 404 -4.54 -10.80 -15.33
C ASP A 404 -3.09 -10.42 -15.69
N SER A 405 -2.88 -9.27 -16.32
CA SER A 405 -1.55 -8.69 -16.55
C SER A 405 -0.83 -8.39 -15.23
N ILE A 406 -1.47 -7.74 -14.26
CA ILE A 406 -0.84 -7.50 -12.94
C ILE A 406 -0.44 -8.82 -12.29
N ALA A 407 -1.30 -9.84 -12.33
CA ALA A 407 -0.99 -11.16 -11.77
C ALA A 407 0.16 -11.85 -12.51
N HIS A 408 0.16 -11.80 -13.85
CA HIS A 408 1.21 -12.38 -14.67
C HIS A 408 2.57 -11.70 -14.43
N LEU A 409 2.62 -10.38 -14.54
CA LEU A 409 3.83 -9.58 -14.33
C LEU A 409 4.38 -9.76 -12.92
N SER A 410 3.53 -9.69 -11.89
CA SER A 410 3.94 -9.88 -10.50
C SER A 410 4.53 -11.27 -10.27
N ARG A 411 3.93 -12.32 -10.82
CA ARG A 411 4.43 -13.69 -10.70
C ARG A 411 5.78 -13.87 -11.39
N VAL A 412 5.90 -13.46 -12.66
CA VAL A 412 7.14 -13.61 -13.42
C VAL A 412 8.27 -12.78 -12.79
N SER A 413 7.95 -11.56 -12.35
CA SER A 413 8.89 -10.68 -11.65
C SER A 413 9.38 -11.29 -10.33
N ALA A 414 8.47 -11.82 -9.50
CA ALA A 414 8.82 -12.51 -8.25
C ALA A 414 9.69 -13.76 -8.50
N GLU A 415 9.36 -14.56 -9.51
CA GLU A 415 10.15 -15.74 -9.88
C GLU A 415 11.59 -15.36 -10.26
N GLU A 416 11.78 -14.33 -11.11
CA GLU A 416 13.13 -13.89 -11.49
C GLU A 416 13.87 -13.21 -10.34
N MET A 417 13.17 -12.52 -9.45
CA MET A 417 13.75 -11.97 -8.22
C MET A 417 14.32 -13.11 -7.37
N MET A 418 13.52 -14.15 -7.09
CA MET A 418 13.95 -15.30 -6.29
C MET A 418 15.13 -16.03 -6.94
N ARG A 419 15.07 -16.30 -8.24
CA ARG A 419 16.17 -16.94 -8.99
C ARG A 419 17.46 -16.13 -8.94
N THR A 420 17.35 -14.81 -9.04
CA THR A 420 18.51 -13.93 -9.02
C THR A 420 19.09 -13.85 -7.60
N LEU A 421 18.27 -13.61 -6.58
CA LEU A 421 18.73 -13.54 -5.18
C LEU A 421 19.40 -14.84 -4.70
N LEU A 422 18.90 -16.01 -5.09
CA LEU A 422 19.54 -17.28 -4.77
C LEU A 422 20.98 -17.36 -5.28
N ARG A 423 21.26 -16.83 -6.47
CA ARG A 423 22.63 -16.79 -7.04
C ARG A 423 23.57 -15.83 -6.32
N TYR A 424 23.04 -14.82 -5.61
CA TYR A 424 23.84 -13.89 -4.82
C TYR A 424 24.15 -14.41 -3.41
N ARG A 425 23.52 -15.53 -3.03
CA ARG A 425 23.62 -16.10 -1.69
C ARG A 425 24.37 -17.43 -1.68
N GLU A 426 24.28 -18.17 -2.77
CA GLU A 426 25.21 -19.26 -3.13
C GLU A 426 26.58 -18.69 -3.50
#